data_AF-A0A6N9V7Z7-F1
#
_entry.id   AF-A0A6N9V7Z7-F1
#
_cell.length_a   1.000
_cell.length_b   1.000
_cell.length_c   1.000
_cell.angle_alpha   90.00
_cell.angle_beta   90.00
_cell.angle_gamma   90.00
#
_symmetry.space_group_name_H-M   'P 1'
#
loop_
_entity.id
_entity.type
_entity.pdbx_description
1 polymer ?
#
loop_
_entity_poly.entity_id
_entity_poly.type
_entity_poly.pdbx_seq_one_letter_code
_entity_poly.pdbx_strand_id
1 'polypeptide(L)'
;GWPPPAPKPGVIPLRPLQTGDLFGGVFATIRRHPGALFGTIALVHGVHLVLAGAVLFAGWHVQRGTLDRLFDTSADELPAVSDLTSVMATFGLVWLVVMVLALVANAAVAVACTTVTREAVLGRPAPFGQVLRAVRRFPTVL
;
A
#
# COMPACT_ATOMS: atom_id res chain seq x y z
N GLY A 1 15.82 46.62 -14.97
CA GLY A 1 15.01 46.01 -13.91
C GLY A 1 14.96 44.53 -14.13
N TRP A 2 15.10 43.71 -13.09
CA TRP A 2 14.99 42.26 -13.25
C TRP A 2 13.57 41.89 -13.70
N PRO A 3 13.39 40.98 -14.67
CA PRO A 3 12.07 40.52 -15.05
C PRO A 3 11.39 39.84 -13.84
N PRO A 4 10.08 40.07 -13.63
CA PRO A 4 9.36 39.48 -12.52
C PRO A 4 9.43 37.95 -12.58
N PRO A 5 9.53 37.25 -11.42
CA PRO A 5 9.49 35.80 -11.39
C PRO A 5 8.21 35.29 -12.06
N ALA A 6 8.36 34.36 -13.00
CA ALA A 6 7.21 33.76 -13.68
C ALA A 6 6.23 33.16 -12.64
N PRO A 7 4.91 33.32 -12.83
CA PRO A 7 3.92 32.73 -11.95
C PRO A 7 4.16 31.22 -11.82
N LYS A 8 4.25 30.74 -10.57
CA LYS A 8 4.33 29.31 -10.23
C LYS A 8 2.97 28.86 -9.68
N PRO A 9 1.97 28.59 -10.53
CA PRO A 9 0.69 28.09 -10.05
C PRO A 9 0.88 26.77 -9.29
N GLY A 10 1.69 25.84 -9.82
CA GLY A 10 2.01 24.55 -9.19
C GLY A 10 3.49 24.34 -8.83
N VAL A 11 3.84 23.10 -8.48
CA VAL A 11 5.22 22.70 -8.10
C VAL A 11 6.20 22.62 -9.29
N ILE A 12 5.71 22.59 -10.54
CA ILE A 12 6.55 22.51 -11.75
C ILE A 12 6.73 23.91 -12.35
N PRO A 13 7.97 24.39 -12.56
CA PRO A 13 8.21 25.67 -13.18
C PRO A 13 7.98 25.62 -14.71
N LEU A 14 7.53 26.74 -15.30
CA LEU A 14 7.27 26.86 -16.75
C LEU A 14 8.53 27.12 -17.59
N ARG A 15 9.71 27.11 -16.98
CA ARG A 15 11.03 27.26 -17.63
C ARG A 15 11.61 25.87 -17.95
N PRO A 16 12.65 25.75 -18.81
CA PRO A 16 13.32 24.48 -19.05
C PRO A 16 13.70 23.78 -17.73
N LEU A 17 13.29 22.52 -17.61
CA LEU A 17 13.36 21.76 -16.36
C LEU A 17 14.80 21.33 -16.09
N GLN A 18 15.37 21.77 -14.97
CA GLN A 18 16.66 21.30 -14.49
C GLN A 18 16.47 20.14 -13.51
N THR A 19 17.44 19.23 -13.40
CA THR A 19 17.35 18.08 -12.49
C THR A 19 17.08 18.50 -11.04
N GLY A 20 17.62 19.65 -10.60
CA GLY A 20 17.36 20.20 -9.27
C GLY A 20 15.90 20.65 -9.05
N ASP A 21 15.22 21.11 -10.10
CA ASP A 21 13.81 21.48 -10.04
C ASP A 21 12.92 20.23 -9.89
N LEU A 22 13.36 19.06 -10.39
CA LEU A 22 12.66 17.77 -10.22
C LEU A 22 12.62 17.36 -8.74
N PHE A 23 13.79 17.28 -8.10
CA PHE A 23 13.88 16.92 -6.69
C PHE A 23 13.19 17.97 -5.80
N GLY A 24 13.37 19.26 -6.11
CA GLY A 24 12.67 20.35 -5.44
C GLY A 24 11.14 20.21 -5.53
N GLY A 25 10.61 19.83 -6.70
CA GLY A 25 9.19 19.58 -6.93
C GLY A 25 8.65 18.39 -6.12
N VAL A 26 9.41 17.29 -6.02
CA VAL A 26 9.04 16.11 -5.22
C VAL A 26 8.93 16.48 -3.74
N PHE A 27 9.97 17.09 -3.16
CA PHE A 27 9.95 17.47 -1.75
C PHE A 27 8.92 18.57 -1.47
N ALA A 28 8.71 19.51 -2.39
CA ALA A 28 7.67 20.52 -2.26
C ALA A 28 6.26 19.88 -2.25
N THR A 29 6.02 18.87 -3.07
CA THR A 29 4.75 18.13 -3.10
C THR A 29 4.50 17.41 -1.77
N ILE A 30 5.50 16.71 -1.25
CA ILE A 30 5.42 16.00 0.03
C ILE A 30 5.16 16.96 1.18
N ARG A 31 5.86 18.10 1.23
CA ARG A 31 5.69 19.11 2.29
C ARG A 31 4.35 19.85 2.20
N ARG A 32 3.79 20.03 0.99
CA ARG A 32 2.52 20.73 0.77
C ARG A 32 1.30 19.83 0.96
N HIS A 33 1.44 18.52 0.77
CA HIS A 33 0.34 17.54 0.88
C HIS A 33 0.65 16.34 1.80
N PRO A 34 1.19 16.54 3.02
CA PRO A 34 1.61 15.43 3.88
C PRO A 34 0.43 14.55 4.32
N GLY A 35 -0.69 15.16 4.70
CA GLY A 35 -1.89 14.41 5.12
C GLY A 35 -2.52 13.59 4.00
N ALA A 36 -2.45 14.08 2.75
CA ALA A 36 -2.99 13.37 1.60
C ALA A 36 -2.11 12.17 1.20
N LEU A 37 -0.79 12.26 1.35
CA LEU A 37 0.14 11.18 1.05
C LEU A 37 0.26 10.19 2.22
N PHE A 38 0.79 10.64 3.36
CA PHE A 38 1.03 9.78 4.51
C PHE A 38 -0.28 9.26 5.11
N GLY A 39 -1.33 10.07 5.16
CA GLY A 39 -2.62 9.63 5.68
C GLY A 39 -3.26 8.54 4.81
N THR A 40 -3.16 8.65 3.48
CA THR A 40 -3.77 7.64 2.59
C THR A 40 -2.95 6.34 2.59
N ILE A 41 -1.62 6.46 2.56
CA ILE A 41 -0.70 5.32 2.70
C ILE A 41 -0.95 4.61 4.04
N ALA A 42 -0.98 5.35 5.15
CA ALA A 42 -1.22 4.77 6.48
C ALA A 42 -2.59 4.10 6.57
N LEU A 43 -3.64 4.70 6.00
CA LEU A 43 -4.97 4.10 6.01
C LEU A 43 -5.03 2.83 5.16
N VAL A 44 -4.54 2.88 3.92
CA VAL A 44 -4.59 1.74 2.98
C VAL A 44 -3.77 0.57 3.51
N HIS A 45 -2.52 0.82 3.93
CA HIS A 45 -1.68 -0.24 4.51
C HIS A 45 -2.16 -0.66 5.89
N GLY A 46 -2.74 0.23 6.69
CA GLY A 46 -3.34 -0.13 7.97
C GLY A 46 -4.48 -1.14 7.81
N VAL A 47 -5.39 -0.90 6.85
CA VAL A 47 -6.46 -1.85 6.50
C VAL A 47 -5.87 -3.16 5.98
N HIS A 48 -4.88 -3.10 5.09
CA HIS A 48 -4.20 -4.30 4.59
C HIS A 48 -3.58 -5.14 5.72
N LEU A 49 -2.87 -4.52 6.67
CA LEU A 49 -2.24 -5.21 7.79
C LEU A 49 -3.27 -5.87 8.71
N VAL A 50 -4.38 -5.18 9.00
CA VAL A 50 -5.46 -5.77 9.81
C VAL A 50 -6.06 -6.99 9.12
N LEU A 51 -6.36 -6.89 7.81
CA LEU A 51 -6.89 -8.02 7.04
C LEU A 51 -5.90 -9.17 6.94
N ALA A 52 -4.63 -8.89 6.63
CA ALA A 52 -3.58 -9.89 6.55
C ALA A 52 -3.38 -10.60 7.90
N GLY A 53 -3.36 -9.84 9.00
CA GLY A 53 -3.28 -10.38 10.35
C GLY A 53 -4.47 -11.28 10.69
N ALA A 54 -5.69 -10.89 10.30
CA ALA A 54 -6.88 -11.70 10.52
C ALA A 54 -6.85 -13.04 9.74
N VAL A 55 -6.40 -13.01 8.47
CA VAL A 55 -6.27 -14.23 7.65
C VAL A 55 -5.17 -15.14 8.18
N LEU A 56 -4.02 -14.58 8.58
CA LEU A 56 -2.94 -15.33 9.22
C LEU A 56 -3.40 -15.98 10.54
N PHE A 57 -4.09 -15.22 11.38
CA PHE A 57 -4.64 -15.72 12.64
C PHE A 57 -5.63 -16.85 12.41
N ALA A 58 -6.52 -16.72 11.42
CA ALA A 58 -7.46 -17.77 11.06
C ALA A 58 -6.75 -19.04 10.57
N GLY A 59 -5.76 -18.90 9.69
CA GLY A 59 -4.95 -20.03 9.20
C GLY A 59 -4.21 -20.75 10.33
N TRP A 60 -3.58 -19.99 11.23
CA TRP A 60 -2.92 -20.54 12.41
C TRP A 60 -3.91 -21.24 13.34
N HIS A 61 -5.07 -20.63 13.61
CA HIS A 61 -6.08 -21.21 14.50
C HIS A 61 -6.62 -22.56 13.97
N VAL A 62 -6.81 -22.68 12.66
CA VAL A 62 -7.22 -23.94 12.00
C VAL A 62 -6.11 -24.99 12.09
N GLN A 63 -4.86 -24.59 11.88
CA GLN A 63 -3.74 -25.53 11.77
C GLN A 63 -3.06 -25.86 13.10
N ARG A 64 -3.41 -25.18 14.21
CA ARG A 64 -2.70 -25.30 15.50
C ARG A 64 -2.46 -26.75 15.94
N GLY A 65 -3.49 -27.60 15.91
CA GLY A 65 -3.38 -29.00 16.37
C GLY A 65 -2.59 -29.90 15.40
N THR A 66 -2.51 -29.53 14.13
CA THR A 66 -1.65 -30.22 13.17
C THR A 66 -0.21 -29.74 13.30
N LEU A 67 0.02 -28.45 13.57
CA LEU A 67 1.35 -27.91 13.86
C LEU A 67 1.92 -28.55 15.12
N ASP A 68 1.13 -28.66 16.21
CA ASP A 68 1.56 -29.30 17.46
C ASP A 68 2.02 -30.75 17.22
N ARG A 69 1.27 -31.53 16.41
CA ARG A 69 1.65 -32.90 16.04
C ARG A 69 2.91 -32.97 15.17
N LEU A 70 3.14 -32.00 14.30
CA LEU A 70 4.34 -31.97 13.45
C LEU A 70 5.60 -31.57 14.21
N PHE A 71 5.47 -30.74 15.25
CA PHE A 71 6.60 -30.26 16.05
C PHE A 71 6.87 -31.09 17.30
N ASP A 72 6.01 -32.05 17.62
CA ASP A 72 6.25 -32.99 18.71
C ASP A 72 7.41 -33.94 18.36
N THR A 73 8.58 -33.64 18.92
CA THR A 73 9.82 -34.43 18.73
C THR A 73 9.86 -35.65 19.65
N SER A 74 8.88 -35.80 20.55
CA SER A 74 8.79 -36.93 21.50
C SER A 74 7.92 -38.08 21.02
N ALA A 75 7.25 -37.92 19.87
CA ALA A 75 6.47 -38.97 19.24
C ALA A 75 7.38 -39.98 18.53
N ASP A 76 7.22 -41.27 18.83
CA ASP A 76 7.89 -42.38 18.12
C ASP A 76 7.39 -42.56 16.68
N GLU A 77 6.32 -41.87 16.28
CA GLU A 77 5.75 -41.91 14.94
C GLU A 77 6.24 -40.75 14.07
N LEU A 78 6.73 -41.08 12.86
CA LEU A 78 7.06 -40.08 11.85
C LEU A 78 5.80 -39.32 11.41
N PRO A 79 5.87 -37.98 11.27
CA PRO A 79 4.72 -37.18 10.86
C PRO A 79 4.17 -37.62 9.49
N ALA A 80 2.85 -37.74 9.40
CA ALA A 80 2.19 -38.12 8.17
C ALA A 80 2.38 -37.06 7.07
N VAL A 81 2.70 -37.49 5.85
CA VAL A 81 2.85 -36.61 4.68
C VAL A 81 1.56 -35.79 4.42
N SER A 82 0.40 -36.33 4.78
CA SER A 82 -0.89 -35.64 4.71
C SER A 82 -0.97 -34.41 5.63
N ASP A 83 -0.37 -34.47 6.82
CA ASP A 83 -0.36 -33.33 7.76
C ASP A 83 0.55 -32.21 7.22
N LEU A 84 1.72 -32.57 6.68
CA LEU A 84 2.63 -31.60 6.07
C LEU A 84 2.02 -30.92 4.83
N THR A 85 1.41 -31.69 3.93
CA THR A 85 0.73 -31.15 2.74
C THR A 85 -0.47 -30.28 3.09
N SER A 86 -1.24 -30.64 4.13
CA SER A 86 -2.33 -29.81 4.67
C SER A 86 -1.82 -28.46 5.20
N VAL A 87 -0.76 -28.45 6.02
CA VAL A 87 -0.12 -27.22 6.51
C VAL A 87 0.34 -26.36 5.33
N MET A 88 1.10 -26.94 4.41
CA MET A 88 1.64 -26.23 3.25
C MET A 88 0.53 -25.62 2.38
N ALA A 89 -0.56 -26.36 2.15
CA ALA A 89 -1.71 -25.86 1.38
C ALA A 89 -2.40 -24.68 2.09
N THR A 90 -2.65 -24.79 3.40
CA THR A 90 -3.30 -23.74 4.21
C THR A 90 -2.44 -22.47 4.23
N PHE A 91 -1.15 -22.58 4.57
CA PHE A 91 -0.25 -21.43 4.60
C PHE A 91 0.02 -20.87 3.20
N GLY A 92 0.05 -21.71 2.16
CA GLY A 92 0.14 -21.29 0.77
C GLY A 92 -1.06 -20.46 0.33
N LEU A 93 -2.28 -20.88 0.71
CA LEU A 93 -3.50 -20.12 0.45
C LEU A 93 -3.51 -18.79 1.21
N VAL A 94 -3.14 -18.80 2.49
CA VAL A 94 -3.01 -17.58 3.29
C VAL A 94 -2.03 -16.60 2.65
N TRP A 95 -0.86 -17.08 2.23
CA TRP A 95 0.14 -16.26 1.54
C TRP A 95 -0.40 -15.67 0.24
N LEU A 96 -1.10 -16.47 -0.57
CA LEU A 96 -1.71 -16.01 -1.82
C LEU A 96 -2.74 -14.89 -1.56
N VAL A 97 -3.60 -15.07 -0.56
CA VAL A 97 -4.61 -14.06 -0.18
C VAL A 97 -3.93 -12.77 0.26
N VAL A 98 -2.89 -12.86 1.10
CA VAL A 98 -2.13 -11.68 1.55
C VAL A 98 -1.46 -10.98 0.37
N MET A 99 -0.90 -11.71 -0.59
CA MET A 99 -0.30 -11.13 -1.80
C MET A 99 -1.31 -10.40 -2.67
N VAL A 100 -2.51 -10.97 -2.87
CA VAL A 100 -3.59 -10.30 -3.61
C VAL A 100 -4.02 -9.02 -2.89
N LEU A 101 -4.20 -9.07 -1.57
CA LEU A 101 -4.51 -7.89 -0.77
C LEU A 101 -3.41 -6.82 -0.86
N ALA A 102 -2.14 -7.23 -0.86
CA ALA A 102 -1.00 -6.32 -0.99
C ALA A 102 -0.97 -5.65 -2.37
N LEU A 103 -1.26 -6.40 -3.43
CA LEU A 103 -1.36 -5.86 -4.78
C LEU A 103 -2.45 -4.78 -4.88
N VAL A 104 -3.63 -5.05 -4.31
CA VAL A 104 -4.75 -4.08 -4.26
C VAL A 104 -4.35 -2.84 -3.45
N ALA A 105 -3.70 -3.02 -2.30
CA ALA A 105 -3.22 -1.90 -1.49
C ALA A 105 -2.20 -1.03 -2.24
N ASN A 106 -1.24 -1.65 -2.93
CA ASN A 106 -0.25 -0.92 -3.72
C ASN A 106 -0.89 -0.17 -4.90
N ALA A 107 -1.85 -0.78 -5.58
CA ALA A 107 -2.61 -0.11 -6.65
C ALA A 107 -3.39 1.10 -6.12
N ALA A 108 -4.03 0.95 -4.96
CA ALA A 108 -4.72 2.05 -4.28
C ALA A 108 -3.77 3.21 -3.92
N VAL A 109 -2.56 2.92 -3.42
CA VAL A 109 -1.54 3.93 -3.14
C VAL A 109 -1.07 4.62 -4.43
N ALA A 110 -0.86 3.87 -5.51
CA ALA A 110 -0.48 4.45 -6.80
C ALA A 110 -1.53 5.46 -7.31
N VAL A 111 -2.82 5.12 -7.21
CA VAL A 111 -3.93 6.03 -7.54
C VAL A 111 -3.91 7.29 -6.67
N ALA A 112 -3.64 7.14 -5.37
CA ALA A 112 -3.52 8.26 -4.44
C ALA A 112 -2.38 9.21 -4.86
N CYS A 113 -1.19 8.67 -5.15
CA CYS A 113 -0.02 9.42 -5.58
C CYS A 113 -0.26 10.18 -6.90
N THR A 114 -0.88 9.54 -7.90
CA THR A 114 -1.21 10.20 -9.18
C THR A 114 -2.21 11.34 -8.97
N THR A 115 -3.21 11.14 -8.10
CA THR A 115 -4.21 12.18 -7.78
C THR A 115 -3.56 13.39 -7.10
N VAL A 116 -2.69 13.17 -6.12
CA VAL A 116 -1.97 14.26 -5.43
C VAL A 116 -1.05 14.99 -6.40
N THR A 117 -0.32 14.26 -7.24
CA THR A 117 0.58 14.84 -8.25
C THR A 117 -0.19 15.73 -9.21
N ARG A 118 -1.36 15.29 -9.69
CA ARG A 118 -2.21 16.08 -10.59
C ARG A 118 -2.60 17.42 -9.97
N GLU A 119 -3.07 17.43 -8.73
CA GLU A 119 -3.48 18.66 -8.05
C GLU A 119 -2.27 19.55 -7.71
N ALA A 120 -1.14 18.96 -7.34
CA ALA A 120 0.11 19.69 -7.07
C ALA A 120 0.64 20.42 -8.32
N VAL A 121 0.56 19.79 -9.50
CA VAL A 121 0.95 20.42 -10.77
C VAL A 121 0.00 21.58 -11.13
N LEU A 122 -1.29 21.43 -10.84
CA LEU A 122 -2.29 22.49 -11.05
C LEU A 122 -2.28 23.58 -9.97
N GLY A 123 -1.49 23.42 -8.90
CA GLY A 123 -1.46 24.38 -7.79
C GLY A 123 -2.66 24.29 -6.84
N ARG A 124 -3.50 23.28 -7.00
CA ARG A 124 -4.75 23.13 -6.26
C ARG A 124 -4.52 22.34 -4.96
N PRO A 125 -5.29 22.62 -3.89
CA PRO A 125 -5.23 21.81 -2.69
C PRO A 125 -5.75 20.39 -2.97
N ALA A 126 -5.00 19.37 -2.54
CA ALA A 126 -5.44 17.97 -2.54
C ALA A 126 -5.83 17.55 -1.12
N PRO A 127 -7.10 17.75 -0.68
CA PRO A 127 -7.53 17.31 0.63
C PRO A 127 -7.58 15.77 0.70
N PHE A 128 -7.25 15.24 1.87
CA PHE A 128 -7.25 13.80 2.16
C PHE A 128 -8.53 13.08 1.72
N GLY A 129 -9.70 13.67 1.98
CA GLY A 129 -11.00 13.08 1.60
C GLY A 129 -11.22 12.98 0.08
N GLN A 130 -10.63 13.85 -0.72
CA GLN A 130 -10.73 13.78 -2.18
C GLN A 130 -9.87 12.63 -2.71
N VAL A 131 -8.66 12.48 -2.19
CA VAL A 131 -7.75 11.38 -2.56
C VAL A 131 -8.34 10.03 -2.13
N LEU A 132 -8.88 9.96 -0.92
CA LEU A 132 -9.55 8.74 -0.43
C LEU A 132 -10.78 8.38 -1.27
N ARG A 133 -11.55 9.37 -1.73
CA ARG A 133 -12.69 9.13 -2.63
C ARG A 133 -12.24 8.59 -3.99
N ALA A 134 -11.11 9.07 -4.52
CA ALA A 134 -10.55 8.55 -5.76
C ALA A 134 -10.10 7.08 -5.59
N VAL A 135 -9.41 6.76 -4.50
CA VAL A 135 -9.00 5.39 -4.15
C VAL A 135 -10.21 4.46 -4.00
N ARG A 136 -11.28 4.90 -3.31
CA ARG A 136 -12.50 4.10 -3.11
C ARG A 136 -13.29 3.81 -4.38
N ARG A 137 -13.11 4.59 -5.45
CA ARG A 137 -13.77 4.39 -6.76
C ARG A 137 -12.97 3.49 -7.71
N PHE A 138 -11.70 3.22 -7.40
CA PHE A 138 -10.88 2.31 -8.18
C PHE A 138 -11.44 0.87 -8.29
N PRO A 139 -11.99 0.23 -7.24
CA PRO A 139 -12.53 -1.13 -7.36
C PRO A 139 -13.81 -1.22 -8.21
N THR A 140 -14.38 -0.10 -8.68
CA THR A 140 -15.62 -0.08 -9.48
C THR A 140 -15.37 -0.10 -11.00
N VAL A 141 -14.11 -0.05 -11.42
CA VAL A 141 -13.69 -0.05 -12.84
C VAL A 141 -12.84 -1.27 -13.22
N LEU A 142 -12.71 -2.23 -12.31
CA LEU A 142 -12.25 -3.60 -12.57
C LEU A 142 -13.47 -4.52 -12.66
#